data_AF-A0A7V7WJ31-F1
#
_entry.id   AF-A0A7V7WJ31-F1
#
_cell.length_a   1.000
_cell.length_b   1.000
_cell.length_c   1.000
_cell.angle_alpha   90.00
_cell.angle_beta   90.00
_cell.angle_gamma   90.00
#
_symmetry.space_group_name_H-M   'P 1'
#
loop_
_entity.id
_entity.type
_entity.pdbx_description
1 polymer ?
#
loop_
_entity_poly.entity_id
_entity_poly.type
_entity_poly.pdbx_seq_one_letter_code
_entity_poly.pdbx_strand_id
1 'polypeptide(L)'
;MPADQVMNWVGGAQTVSAAQQILSQGGVPNLALTQAGKIHALRLEHVWVEAFIDYHPARGAKHLGGVSEGDTWVAMDPAFKQYRFNPGMDLEQLVPFDADSFLAAAKEGATINETEGWVQNLNQSKVQDALNAYQAKLKEAIDAQKPNATVGDVLGIIAADPDQLPYLSGSSPYTIKTIATRMSELPGSLRHHFRY
;
A
#
# COMPACT_ATOMS: atom_id res chain seq x y z
N MET A 1 -12.59 -5.11 13.58
CA MET A 1 -12.58 -4.62 12.20
C MET A 1 -12.67 -5.81 11.25
N PRO A 2 -13.50 -5.75 10.21
CA PRO A 2 -13.51 -6.76 9.13
C PRO A 2 -12.11 -7.09 8.60
N ALA A 3 -11.88 -8.36 8.27
CA ALA A 3 -10.54 -8.84 7.91
C ALA A 3 -10.02 -8.23 6.60
N ASP A 4 -10.90 -8.04 5.62
CA ASP A 4 -10.63 -7.36 4.35
C ASP A 4 -10.18 -5.91 4.55
N GLN A 5 -10.83 -5.16 5.45
CA GLN A 5 -10.43 -3.79 5.77
C GLN A 5 -9.04 -3.73 6.43
N VAL A 6 -8.70 -4.70 7.27
CA VAL A 6 -7.37 -4.78 7.90
C VAL A 6 -6.32 -5.12 6.84
N MET A 7 -6.58 -6.12 6.00
CA MET A 7 -5.70 -6.53 4.90
C MET A 7 -5.42 -5.36 3.96
N ASN A 8 -6.45 -4.58 3.65
CA ASN A 8 -6.34 -3.38 2.84
C ASN A 8 -5.49 -2.30 3.54
N TRP A 9 -5.79 -2.01 4.80
CA TRP A 9 -5.15 -0.94 5.57
C TRP A 9 -3.64 -1.11 5.69
N VAL A 10 -3.16 -2.35 5.84
CA VAL A 10 -1.72 -2.66 5.92
C VAL A 10 -1.00 -2.71 4.56
N GLY A 11 -1.64 -2.21 3.50
CA GLY A 11 -1.06 -2.15 2.16
C GLY A 11 -1.48 -3.27 1.21
N GLY A 12 -2.64 -3.89 1.42
CA GLY A 12 -3.20 -4.88 0.50
C GLY A 12 -2.63 -6.29 0.68
N ALA A 13 -2.47 -6.74 1.92
CA ALA A 13 -2.02 -8.10 2.22
C ALA A 13 -2.94 -9.15 1.58
N GLN A 14 -2.35 -10.15 0.92
CA GLN A 14 -3.11 -11.17 0.18
C GLN A 14 -3.78 -12.22 1.09
N THR A 15 -3.34 -12.33 2.34
CA THR A 15 -3.94 -13.21 3.34
C THR A 15 -4.06 -12.51 4.68
N VAL A 16 -5.01 -12.97 5.51
CA VAL A 16 -5.16 -12.46 6.88
C VAL A 16 -3.88 -12.69 7.70
N SER A 17 -3.23 -13.84 7.54
CA SER A 17 -1.97 -14.14 8.25
C SER A 17 -0.87 -13.14 7.88
N ALA A 18 -0.74 -12.77 6.61
CA ALA A 18 0.22 -11.76 6.19
C ALA A 18 -0.09 -10.40 6.83
N ALA A 19 -1.37 -10.01 6.89
CA ALA A 19 -1.78 -8.78 7.56
C ALA A 19 -1.42 -8.79 9.06
N GLN A 20 -1.67 -9.91 9.75
CA GLN A 20 -1.29 -10.07 11.16
C GLN A 20 0.21 -10.02 11.37
N GLN A 21 1.00 -10.60 10.47
CA GLN A 21 2.46 -10.53 10.53
C GLN A 21 2.97 -9.10 10.40
N ILE A 22 2.45 -8.31 9.45
CA ILE A 22 2.81 -6.90 9.29
C ILE A 22 2.50 -6.11 10.57
N LEU A 23 1.28 -6.27 11.12
CA LEU A 23 0.90 -5.63 12.38
C LEU A 23 1.83 -6.03 13.53
N SER A 24 2.13 -7.33 13.64
CA SER A 24 2.97 -7.86 14.72
C SER A 24 4.43 -7.39 14.61
N GLN A 25 4.97 -7.29 13.39
CA GLN A 25 6.30 -6.71 13.14
C GLN A 25 6.34 -5.21 13.48
N GLY A 26 5.23 -4.51 13.28
CA GLY A 26 5.03 -3.14 13.74
C GLY A 26 4.78 -3.00 15.24
N GLY A 27 4.77 -4.11 16.00
CA GLY A 27 4.53 -4.10 17.44
C GLY A 27 3.07 -3.83 17.83
N VAL A 28 2.11 -4.04 16.91
CA VAL A 28 0.68 -3.83 17.14
C VAL A 28 0.02 -5.15 17.58
N PRO A 29 -0.43 -5.27 18.84
CA PRO A 29 -1.16 -6.44 19.31
C PRO A 29 -2.44 -6.65 18.51
N ASN A 30 -2.64 -7.87 18.01
CA ASN A 30 -3.79 -8.22 17.19
C ASN A 30 -4.24 -9.68 17.42
N LEU A 31 -5.53 -9.94 17.20
CA LEU A 31 -6.19 -11.22 17.38
C LEU A 31 -7.18 -11.47 16.25
N ALA A 32 -7.04 -12.63 15.57
CA ALA A 32 -7.98 -13.09 14.58
C ALA A 32 -9.28 -13.61 15.24
N LEU A 33 -10.43 -13.23 14.68
CA LEU A 33 -11.74 -13.66 15.12
C LEU A 33 -12.34 -14.60 14.07
N THR A 34 -12.53 -15.85 14.47
CA THR A 34 -13.02 -16.93 13.60
C THR A 34 -14.52 -17.15 13.77
N GLN A 35 -15.23 -17.28 12.66
CA GLN A 35 -16.64 -17.67 12.61
C GLN A 35 -16.82 -18.75 11.54
N ALA A 36 -17.45 -19.87 11.88
CA ALA A 36 -17.65 -21.01 10.98
C ALA A 36 -16.35 -21.49 10.28
N GLY A 37 -15.23 -21.51 11.02
CA GLY A 37 -13.94 -21.96 10.50
C GLY A 37 -13.19 -20.96 9.60
N LYS A 38 -13.71 -19.75 9.39
CA LYS A 38 -13.05 -18.68 8.62
C LYS A 38 -12.78 -17.47 9.50
N ILE A 39 -11.63 -16.83 9.31
CA ILE A 39 -11.33 -15.55 9.97
C ILE A 39 -12.17 -14.48 9.28
N HIS A 40 -13.07 -13.84 10.03
CA HIS A 40 -13.98 -12.82 9.51
C HIS A 40 -13.57 -11.40 9.90
N ALA A 41 -12.94 -11.25 11.06
CA ALA A 41 -12.54 -9.96 11.60
C ALA A 41 -11.26 -10.08 12.42
N LEU A 42 -10.61 -8.95 12.66
CA LEU A 42 -9.50 -8.81 13.59
C LEU A 42 -9.87 -7.84 14.70
N ARG A 43 -9.40 -8.14 15.90
CA ARG A 43 -9.32 -7.20 17.02
C ARG A 43 -7.86 -6.78 17.12
N LEU A 44 -7.61 -5.48 17.23
CA LEU A 44 -6.28 -4.95 17.43
C LEU A 44 -6.31 -3.81 18.44
N GLU A 45 -5.16 -3.53 19.03
CA GLU A 45 -4.92 -2.30 19.77
C GLU A 45 -4.53 -1.20 18.81
N HIS A 46 -5.10 -0.02 18.97
CA HIS A 46 -4.89 1.10 18.06
C HIS A 46 -5.13 2.42 18.80
N VAL A 47 -4.47 3.49 18.32
CA VAL A 47 -4.64 4.84 18.85
C VAL A 47 -5.31 5.69 17.79
N TRP A 48 -6.37 6.40 18.20
CA TRP A 48 -7.05 7.40 17.39
C TRP A 48 -7.17 8.71 18.19
N VAL A 49 -7.68 9.77 17.57
CA VAL A 49 -7.83 11.08 18.20
C VAL A 49 -9.30 11.44 18.35
N GLU A 50 -9.61 12.30 19.31
CA GLU A 50 -10.92 12.94 19.43
C GLU A 50 -10.72 14.45 19.31
N ALA A 51 -11.59 15.14 18.58
CA ALA A 51 -11.56 16.59 18.44
C ALA A 51 -12.83 17.21 19.02
N PHE A 52 -12.68 18.27 19.82
CA PHE A 52 -13.80 19.03 20.36
C PHE A 52 -14.21 20.11 19.36
N ILE A 53 -15.35 19.93 18.71
CA ILE A 53 -15.77 20.76 17.58
C ILE A 53 -17.23 21.17 17.70
N ASP A 54 -17.59 22.20 16.93
CA ASP A 54 -18.98 22.65 16.75
C ASP A 54 -19.70 21.64 15.84
N TYR A 55 -20.27 20.61 16.46
CA TYR A 55 -20.86 19.49 15.75
C TYR A 55 -22.34 19.70 15.47
N HIS A 56 -23.15 20.18 16.41
CA HIS A 56 -24.59 20.30 16.15
C HIS A 56 -24.96 21.71 15.65
N PRO A 57 -25.85 21.82 14.65
CA PRO A 57 -26.51 20.76 13.88
C PRO A 57 -25.77 20.36 12.59
N ALA A 58 -24.71 21.09 12.23
CA ALA A 58 -24.07 21.02 10.90
C ALA A 58 -23.04 19.88 10.75
N ARG A 59 -22.88 19.04 11.77
CA ARG A 59 -21.94 17.93 11.89
C ARG A 59 -20.49 18.33 11.62
N GLY A 60 -20.07 19.46 12.18
CA GLY A 60 -18.71 20.00 12.01
C GLY A 60 -18.47 20.75 10.69
N ALA A 61 -19.41 20.77 9.75
CA ALA A 61 -19.23 21.39 8.43
C ALA A 61 -18.95 22.90 8.48
N LYS A 62 -19.32 23.57 9.59
CA LYS A 62 -19.11 25.02 9.80
C LYS A 62 -18.05 25.32 10.86
N HIS A 63 -17.42 24.30 11.44
CA HIS A 63 -16.45 24.51 12.49
C HIS A 63 -15.20 25.20 11.95
N LEU A 64 -14.82 26.32 12.56
CA LEU A 64 -13.60 27.05 12.26
C LEU A 64 -12.67 26.99 13.46
N GLY A 65 -11.48 26.40 13.29
CA GLY A 65 -10.51 26.22 14.36
C GLY A 65 -10.13 27.55 15.02
N GLY A 66 -10.26 27.62 16.34
CA GLY A 66 -9.98 28.83 17.12
C GLY A 66 -11.04 29.94 17.03
N VAL A 67 -12.13 29.72 16.29
CA VAL A 67 -13.23 30.68 16.12
C VAL A 67 -14.55 30.11 16.62
N SER A 68 -14.92 28.91 16.15
CA SER A 68 -16.13 28.22 16.59
C SER A 68 -15.95 27.63 17.99
N GLU A 69 -16.97 27.77 18.83
CA GLU A 69 -17.04 27.08 20.12
C GLU A 69 -17.45 25.63 19.90
N GLY A 70 -16.70 24.69 20.48
CA GLY A 70 -17.03 23.27 20.37
C GLY A 70 -18.20 22.87 21.27
N ASP A 71 -18.98 21.89 20.83
CA ASP A 71 -20.09 21.32 21.61
C ASP A 71 -19.95 19.80 21.84
N THR A 72 -19.15 19.12 21.03
CA THR A 72 -19.08 17.66 20.99
C THR A 72 -17.66 17.18 20.73
N TRP A 73 -17.24 16.15 21.48
CA TRP A 73 -16.04 15.38 21.14
C TRP A 73 -16.36 14.37 20.05
N VAL A 74 -15.66 14.47 18.92
CA VAL A 74 -15.85 13.61 17.76
C VAL A 74 -14.60 12.77 17.55
N ALA A 75 -14.76 11.45 17.55
CA ALA A 75 -13.68 10.52 17.26
C ALA A 75 -13.28 10.56 15.78
N MET A 76 -11.98 10.64 15.52
CA MET A 76 -11.39 10.73 14.20
C MET A 76 -10.15 9.85 14.12
N ASP A 77 -9.96 9.18 13.00
CA ASP A 77 -8.79 8.35 12.75
C ASP A 77 -8.19 8.68 11.38
N PRO A 78 -7.23 9.62 11.31
CA PRO A 78 -6.55 9.95 10.06
C PRO A 78 -5.54 8.89 9.61
N ALA A 79 -5.19 7.94 10.50
CA ALA A 79 -4.27 6.84 10.18
C ALA A 79 -4.99 5.68 9.48
N PHE A 80 -6.28 5.48 9.78
CA PHE A 80 -7.10 4.49 9.09
C PHE A 80 -7.39 4.93 7.65
N LYS A 81 -6.86 4.17 6.68
CA LYS A 81 -7.05 4.42 5.25
C LYS A 81 -7.45 3.13 4.56
N GLN A 82 -8.40 3.25 3.64
CA GLN A 82 -8.69 2.21 2.67
C GLN A 82 -8.14 2.63 1.32
N TYR A 83 -7.63 1.66 0.57
CA TYR A 83 -6.95 1.84 -0.69
C TYR A 83 -7.66 1.08 -1.79
N ARG A 84 -7.75 1.70 -2.96
CA ARG A 84 -8.08 1.03 -4.20
C ARG A 84 -6.80 0.67 -4.92
N PHE A 85 -6.64 -0.62 -5.21
CA PHE A 85 -5.52 -1.15 -5.97
C PHE A 85 -5.98 -1.33 -7.41
N ASN A 86 -5.44 -0.51 -8.30
CA ASN A 86 -5.65 -0.67 -9.73
C ASN A 86 -4.37 -1.32 -10.29
N PRO A 87 -4.41 -2.62 -10.64
CA PRO A 87 -3.24 -3.28 -11.20
C PRO A 87 -2.85 -2.63 -12.53
N GLY A 88 -1.55 -2.65 -12.83
CA GLY A 88 -1.02 -2.21 -14.11
C GLY A 88 -1.27 -3.21 -15.23
N MET A 89 -0.64 -2.96 -16.37
CA MET A 89 -0.62 -3.89 -17.49
C MET A 89 0.23 -5.12 -17.15
N ASP A 90 -0.18 -6.29 -17.63
CA ASP A 90 0.66 -7.48 -17.58
C ASP A 90 1.70 -7.43 -18.71
N LEU A 91 2.83 -6.78 -18.43
CA LEU A 91 3.88 -6.56 -19.42
C LEU A 91 4.59 -7.85 -19.84
N GLU A 92 4.68 -8.83 -18.95
CA GLU A 92 5.30 -10.12 -19.26
C GLU A 92 4.43 -10.91 -20.25
N GLN A 93 3.11 -10.91 -20.03
CA GLN A 93 2.18 -11.50 -20.99
C GLN A 93 2.14 -10.72 -22.31
N LEU A 94 2.21 -9.39 -22.25
CA LEU A 94 2.11 -8.52 -23.42
C LEU A 94 3.35 -8.60 -24.32
N VAL A 95 4.55 -8.60 -23.72
CA VAL A 95 5.83 -8.72 -24.41
C VAL A 95 6.74 -9.67 -23.64
N PRO A 96 6.67 -10.98 -23.91
CA PRO A 96 7.54 -11.95 -23.27
C PRO A 96 9.02 -11.65 -23.52
N PHE A 97 9.85 -11.73 -22.46
CA PHE A 97 11.28 -11.57 -22.58
C PHE A 97 11.95 -12.90 -22.95
N ASP A 98 12.58 -12.95 -24.12
CA ASP A 98 13.36 -14.11 -24.57
C ASP A 98 14.75 -14.11 -23.93
N ALA A 99 14.82 -14.69 -22.72
CA ALA A 99 16.04 -14.79 -21.94
C ALA A 99 17.12 -15.66 -22.62
N ASP A 100 16.72 -16.68 -23.38
CA ASP A 100 17.65 -17.59 -24.06
C ASP A 100 18.37 -16.89 -25.20
N SER A 101 17.62 -16.19 -26.06
CA SER A 101 18.21 -15.38 -27.13
C SER A 101 19.05 -14.24 -26.57
N PHE A 102 18.61 -13.59 -25.50
CA PHE A 102 19.39 -12.54 -24.81
C PHE A 102 20.72 -13.10 -24.29
N LEU A 103 20.70 -14.24 -23.62
CA LEU A 103 21.90 -14.87 -23.06
C LEU A 103 22.84 -15.36 -24.17
N ALA A 104 22.31 -15.93 -25.25
CA ALA A 104 23.09 -16.34 -26.41
C ALA A 104 23.83 -15.14 -27.03
N ALA A 105 23.14 -14.01 -27.20
CA ALA A 105 23.72 -12.78 -27.73
C ALA A 105 24.79 -12.20 -26.77
N ALA A 106 24.56 -12.25 -25.46
CA ALA A 106 25.51 -11.78 -24.45
C ALA A 106 26.80 -12.63 -24.42
N LYS A 107 26.68 -13.94 -24.67
CA LYS A 107 27.80 -14.90 -24.68
C LYS A 107 28.60 -14.90 -25.99
N GLU A 108 28.14 -14.18 -27.02
CA GLU A 108 28.80 -14.16 -28.33
C GLU A 108 30.22 -13.57 -28.23
N GLY A 109 31.25 -14.41 -28.35
CA GLY A 109 32.65 -13.99 -28.17
C GLY A 109 33.14 -13.98 -26.71
N ALA A 110 32.30 -14.40 -25.77
CA ALA A 110 32.68 -14.53 -24.37
C ALA A 110 33.49 -15.81 -24.14
N THR A 111 34.43 -15.75 -23.19
CA THR A 111 35.12 -16.92 -22.64
C THR A 111 34.47 -17.29 -21.32
N ILE A 112 33.95 -18.50 -21.20
CA ILE A 112 33.22 -18.99 -20.03
C ILE A 112 34.02 -20.14 -19.42
N ASN A 113 34.42 -20.01 -18.16
CA ASN A 113 34.98 -21.10 -17.38
C ASN A 113 33.98 -21.53 -16.31
N GLU A 114 33.22 -22.57 -16.59
CA GLU A 114 32.21 -23.10 -15.66
C GLU A 114 32.85 -23.79 -14.44
N THR A 115 34.08 -24.30 -14.56
CA THR A 115 34.77 -25.01 -13.48
C THR A 115 35.24 -24.04 -12.39
N GLU A 116 35.75 -22.88 -12.80
CA GLU A 116 36.25 -21.83 -11.89
C GLU A 116 35.23 -20.71 -11.63
N GLY A 117 34.07 -20.74 -12.32
CA GLY A 117 32.95 -19.84 -12.06
C GLY A 117 33.12 -18.41 -12.58
N TRP A 118 33.95 -18.18 -13.61
CA TRP A 118 34.16 -16.84 -14.17
C TRP A 118 33.83 -16.75 -15.66
N VAL A 119 33.49 -15.53 -16.10
CA VAL A 119 33.24 -15.18 -17.50
C VAL A 119 34.06 -13.95 -17.87
N GLN A 120 34.63 -13.94 -19.07
CA GLN A 120 35.37 -12.80 -19.63
C GLN A 120 34.82 -12.45 -21.03
N ASN A 121 34.96 -11.19 -21.42
CA ASN A 121 34.61 -10.69 -22.75
C ASN A 121 33.13 -10.90 -23.14
N LEU A 122 32.19 -10.69 -22.20
CA LEU A 122 30.77 -10.61 -22.54
C LEU A 122 30.53 -9.54 -23.60
N ASN A 123 29.62 -9.83 -24.53
CA ASN A 123 29.29 -8.93 -25.63
C ASN A 123 28.36 -7.82 -25.17
N GLN A 124 28.93 -6.80 -24.55
CA GLN A 124 28.18 -5.66 -24.02
C GLN A 124 27.39 -4.92 -25.11
N SER A 125 27.92 -4.88 -26.34
CA SER A 125 27.19 -4.26 -27.47
C SER A 125 25.89 -5.01 -27.76
N LYS A 126 25.95 -6.34 -27.87
CA LYS A 126 24.77 -7.17 -28.14
C LYS A 126 23.76 -7.14 -27.00
N VAL A 127 24.23 -7.06 -25.75
CA VAL A 127 23.37 -6.85 -24.58
C VAL A 127 22.62 -5.53 -24.70
N GLN A 128 23.32 -4.43 -25.02
CA GLN A 128 22.69 -3.13 -25.19
C GLN A 128 21.67 -3.13 -26.34
N ASP A 129 22.02 -3.74 -27.47
CA ASP A 129 21.12 -3.85 -28.63
C ASP A 129 19.84 -4.63 -28.28
N ALA A 130 19.98 -5.74 -27.55
CA ALA A 130 18.84 -6.56 -27.12
C ALA A 130 17.93 -5.82 -26.13
N LEU A 131 18.50 -5.08 -25.17
CA LEU A 131 17.72 -4.26 -24.24
C LEU A 131 17.00 -3.10 -24.95
N ASN A 132 17.67 -2.43 -25.90
CA ASN A 132 17.07 -1.37 -26.70
C ASN A 132 15.90 -1.92 -27.55
N ALA A 133 16.07 -3.08 -28.17
CA ALA A 133 15.03 -3.73 -28.96
C ALA A 133 13.84 -4.14 -28.09
N TYR A 134 14.09 -4.68 -26.90
CA TYR A 134 13.03 -5.04 -25.96
C TYR A 134 12.26 -3.81 -25.45
N GLN A 135 12.97 -2.72 -25.11
CA GLN A 135 12.35 -1.46 -24.74
C GLN A 135 11.46 -0.90 -25.86
N ALA A 136 11.91 -0.98 -27.12
CA ALA A 136 11.12 -0.56 -28.27
C ALA A 136 9.83 -1.38 -28.42
N LYS A 137 9.92 -2.72 -28.28
CA LYS A 137 8.75 -3.61 -28.31
C LYS A 137 7.76 -3.31 -27.18
N LEU A 138 8.26 -3.10 -25.96
CA LEU A 138 7.42 -2.71 -24.82
C LEU A 138 6.71 -1.39 -25.08
N LYS A 139 7.42 -0.37 -25.58
CA LYS A 139 6.82 0.92 -25.92
C LYS A 139 5.73 0.77 -26.98
N GLU A 140 6.00 0.04 -28.06
CA GLU A 140 5.04 -0.20 -29.12
C GLU A 140 3.78 -0.91 -28.59
N ALA A 141 3.94 -1.93 -27.77
CA ALA A 141 2.81 -2.67 -27.20
C ALA A 141 1.98 -1.82 -26.22
N ILE A 142 2.63 -1.03 -25.37
CA ILE A 142 1.96 -0.08 -24.45
C ILE A 142 1.18 0.97 -25.26
N ASP A 143 1.81 1.59 -26.25
CA ASP A 143 1.20 2.63 -27.09
C ASP A 143 0.03 2.07 -27.92
N ALA A 144 0.13 0.82 -28.39
CA ALA A 144 -0.93 0.13 -29.12
C ALA A 144 -2.16 -0.15 -28.25
N GLN A 145 -1.97 -0.53 -26.98
CA GLN A 145 -3.07 -0.81 -26.07
C GLN A 145 -3.70 0.46 -25.50
N LYS A 146 -2.87 1.43 -25.10
CA LYS A 146 -3.32 2.71 -24.56
C LYS A 146 -2.38 3.84 -25.01
N PRO A 147 -2.73 4.55 -26.09
CA PRO A 147 -1.99 5.74 -26.50
C PRO A 147 -1.96 6.76 -25.34
N ASN A 148 -0.76 7.21 -24.96
CA ASN A 148 -0.50 8.08 -23.80
C ASN A 148 -0.75 7.45 -22.43
N ALA A 149 -0.48 6.14 -22.29
CA ALA A 149 -0.48 5.48 -20.99
C ALA A 149 0.40 6.23 -19.99
N THR A 150 -0.14 6.50 -18.80
CA THR A 150 0.63 7.04 -17.68
C THR A 150 1.45 5.93 -17.03
N VAL A 151 2.47 6.29 -16.24
CA VAL A 151 3.21 5.29 -15.43
C VAL A 151 2.26 4.49 -14.53
N GLY A 152 1.21 5.13 -14.00
CA GLY A 152 0.19 4.48 -13.20
C GLY A 152 -0.70 3.51 -13.97
N ASP A 153 -0.91 3.72 -15.27
CA ASP A 153 -1.63 2.76 -16.11
C ASP A 153 -0.78 1.52 -16.39
N VAL A 154 0.54 1.71 -16.55
CA VAL A 154 1.47 0.64 -16.90
C VAL A 154 1.84 -0.20 -15.69
N LEU A 155 2.22 0.44 -14.58
CA LEU A 155 2.70 -0.23 -13.36
C LEU A 155 1.60 -0.43 -12.30
N GLY A 156 0.45 0.21 -12.49
CA GLY A 156 -0.62 0.25 -11.52
C GLY A 156 -0.54 1.45 -10.58
N ILE A 157 -1.66 1.71 -9.90
CA ILE A 157 -1.76 2.75 -8.88
C ILE A 157 -2.40 2.22 -7.61
N ILE A 158 -1.91 2.73 -6.48
CA ILE A 158 -2.54 2.60 -5.18
C ILE A 158 -3.07 3.98 -4.82
N ALA A 159 -4.39 4.12 -4.78
CA ALA A 159 -5.04 5.36 -4.42
C ALA A 159 -5.80 5.18 -3.10
N ALA A 160 -5.74 6.16 -2.20
CA ALA A 160 -6.65 6.18 -1.06
C ALA A 160 -8.09 6.36 -1.59
N ASP A 161 -9.06 5.71 -0.95
CA ASP A 161 -10.48 5.82 -1.26
C ASP A 161 -11.20 6.55 -0.10
N PRO A 162 -11.03 7.88 0.03
CA PRO A 162 -11.63 8.63 1.12
C PRO A 162 -13.12 8.85 0.87
N ASP A 163 -13.93 8.66 1.91
CA ASP A 163 -15.33 9.08 1.91
C ASP A 163 -15.39 10.62 1.87
N GLN A 164 -15.77 11.19 0.72
CA GLN A 164 -15.94 12.63 0.56
C GLN A 164 -17.29 13.08 1.13
N LEU A 165 -17.34 13.25 2.44
CA LEU A 165 -18.50 13.80 3.13
C LEU A 165 -18.34 15.32 3.30
N PRO A 166 -19.40 16.12 3.07
CA PRO A 166 -19.38 17.56 3.34
C PRO A 166 -19.43 17.89 4.84
N TYR A 167 -19.35 16.87 5.70
CA TYR A 167 -19.44 16.94 7.15
C TYR A 167 -18.66 15.78 7.78
N LEU A 168 -18.45 15.84 9.10
CA LEU A 168 -17.77 14.78 9.84
C LEU A 168 -18.73 13.65 10.23
N SER A 169 -18.28 12.40 10.05
CA SER A 169 -19.00 11.22 10.53
C SER A 169 -19.20 11.30 12.04
N GLY A 170 -20.33 10.77 12.53
CA GLY A 170 -20.64 10.70 13.96
C GLY A 170 -20.18 9.39 14.59
N SER A 171 -19.63 8.48 13.80
CA SER A 171 -19.14 7.18 14.23
C SER A 171 -17.76 6.90 13.67
N SER A 172 -16.96 6.17 14.45
CA SER A 172 -15.66 5.64 14.02
C SER A 172 -15.84 4.64 12.87
N PRO A 173 -14.88 4.54 11.93
CA PRO A 173 -14.91 3.57 10.84
C PRO A 173 -14.87 2.10 11.32
N TYR A 174 -14.54 1.86 12.59
CA TYR A 174 -14.55 0.53 13.21
C TYR A 174 -15.22 0.54 14.58
N THR A 175 -15.63 -0.64 15.04
CA THR A 175 -16.21 -0.78 16.38
C THR A 175 -15.15 -0.74 17.46
N ILE A 176 -15.20 0.27 18.32
CA ILE A 176 -14.40 0.36 19.55
C ILE A 176 -14.96 -0.65 20.57
N LYS A 177 -14.12 -1.56 21.08
CA LYS A 177 -14.53 -2.54 22.11
C LYS A 177 -14.18 -2.08 23.52
N THR A 178 -13.04 -1.42 23.69
CA THR A 178 -12.54 -0.96 24.98
C THR A 178 -11.64 0.24 24.73
N ILE A 179 -11.72 1.25 25.60
CA ILE A 179 -10.80 2.37 25.64
C ILE A 179 -9.92 2.14 26.87
N ALA A 180 -8.64 1.87 26.66
CA ALA A 180 -7.70 1.63 27.76
C ALA A 180 -7.39 2.93 28.52
N THR A 181 -7.05 3.98 27.76
CA THR A 181 -6.65 5.28 28.32
C THR A 181 -7.09 6.40 27.37
N ARG A 182 -7.46 7.57 27.93
CA ARG A 182 -7.55 8.84 27.19
C ARG A 182 -6.42 9.75 27.62
N MET A 183 -5.74 10.36 26.66
CA MET A 183 -4.58 11.22 26.91
C MET A 183 -4.69 12.47 26.05
N SER A 184 -4.31 13.63 26.59
CA SER A 184 -4.18 14.87 25.80
C SER A 184 -2.93 14.86 24.92
N GLU A 185 -1.94 14.04 25.28
CA GLU A 185 -0.68 13.90 24.56
C GLU A 185 -0.18 12.46 24.66
N LEU A 186 0.30 11.89 23.55
CA LEU A 186 0.84 10.54 23.53
C LEU A 186 2.22 10.51 24.24
N PRO A 187 2.43 9.66 25.27
CA PRO A 187 3.71 9.54 25.96
C PRO A 187 4.85 9.22 25.01
N GLY A 188 6.06 9.71 25.31
CA GLY A 188 7.25 9.49 24.47
C GLY A 188 7.57 8.01 24.22
N SER A 189 7.20 7.11 25.14
CA SER A 189 7.36 5.65 25.01
C SER A 189 6.45 5.02 23.96
N LEU A 190 5.33 5.66 23.61
CA LEU A 190 4.39 5.20 22.60
C LEU A 190 4.57 5.92 21.25
N ARG A 191 5.52 6.86 21.17
CA ARG A 191 5.87 7.52 19.91
C ARG A 191 6.90 6.70 19.17
N HIS A 192 6.70 6.56 17.87
CA HIS A 192 7.74 6.05 16.99
C HIS A 192 8.83 7.11 16.83
N HIS A 193 10.08 6.73 17.05
CA HIS A 193 11.25 7.60 16.88
C HIS A 193 12.14 7.04 15.78
N PHE A 194 12.42 7.84 14.76
CA PHE A 194 13.45 7.53 13.78
C PHE A 194 14.80 8.00 14.32
N ARG A 195 15.79 7.11 14.35
CA ARG A 195 17.19 7.49 14.49
C ARG A 195 17.83 7.38 13.12
N TYR A 196 18.35 8.50 12.62
CA TYR A 196 19.20 8.55 11.44
C TYR A 196 20.66 8.36 11.83
#